data_AF-A0A962DXU1-F1
#
_entry.id   AF-A0A962DXU1-F1
#
_cell.length_a   1.000
_cell.length_b   1.000
_cell.length_c   1.000
_cell.angle_alpha   90.00
_cell.angle_beta   90.00
_cell.angle_gamma   90.00
#
_symmetry.space_group_name_H-M   'P 1'
#
loop_
_entity.id
_entity.type
_entity.pdbx_description
1 polymer ?
#
loop_
_entity_poly.entity_id
_entity_poly.type
_entity_poly.pdbx_seq_one_letter_code
_entity_poly.pdbx_strand_id
1 'polypeptide(L)'
;MTDRYPQRIVCLTEEPTEVLYRIGEQDRIVGISGFTVRPPQARREKPKVSAFTSARIDKIMALKPDLVIGFSDIQADIARDLIRAGVEVWISNHRSVEG
;
A
#
# COMPACT_ATOMS: atom_id res chain seq x y z
N MET A 1 12.40 9.83 -18.63
CA MET A 1 12.61 10.65 -17.42
C MET A 1 12.28 9.75 -16.26
N THR A 2 13.24 9.44 -15.41
CA THR A 2 12.96 8.71 -14.16
C THR A 2 12.21 9.67 -13.26
N ASP A 3 10.90 9.47 -13.08
CA ASP A 3 10.12 10.25 -12.13
C ASP A 3 10.83 10.25 -10.77
N ARG A 4 10.96 11.44 -10.17
CA ARG A 4 11.75 11.66 -8.95
C ARG A 4 11.09 11.04 -7.70
N TYR A 5 9.83 10.63 -7.82
CA TYR A 5 8.99 10.12 -6.73
C TYR A 5 8.28 8.82 -7.15
N PRO A 6 7.84 7.99 -6.20
CA PRO A 6 7.07 6.77 -6.50
C PRO A 6 5.82 7.08 -7.33
N GLN A 7 5.57 6.28 -8.37
CA GLN A 7 4.43 6.42 -9.29
C GLN A 7 3.48 5.21 -9.26
N ARG A 8 3.88 4.10 -8.65
CA ARG A 8 3.13 2.83 -8.60
C ARG A 8 3.08 2.31 -7.17
N ILE A 9 2.15 2.86 -6.41
CA ILE A 9 2.03 2.64 -4.98
C ILE A 9 1.00 1.55 -4.68
N VAL A 10 1.36 0.57 -3.87
CA VAL A 10 0.40 -0.37 -3.25
C VAL A 10 0.17 0.01 -1.80
N CYS A 11 -1.10 0.15 -1.42
CA CYS A 11 -1.54 0.46 -0.06
C CYS A 11 -2.03 -0.81 0.63
N LEU A 12 -1.33 -1.27 1.67
CA LEU A 12 -1.68 -2.50 2.41
C LEU A 12 -2.78 -2.28 3.46
N THR A 13 -3.11 -1.02 3.78
CA THR A 13 -4.18 -0.64 4.70
C THR A 13 -5.01 0.53 4.15
N GLU A 14 -6.05 0.92 4.88
CA GLU A 14 -6.96 1.99 4.47
C GLU A 14 -6.31 3.37 4.52
N GLU A 15 -5.57 3.66 5.58
CA GLU A 15 -4.98 4.96 5.89
C GLU A 15 -4.12 5.52 4.75
N PRO A 16 -3.13 4.80 4.18
CA PRO A 16 -2.36 5.31 3.04
C PRO A 16 -3.22 5.47 1.79
N THR A 17 -4.27 4.65 1.62
CA THR A 17 -5.22 4.85 0.52
C THR A 17 -5.94 6.19 0.70
N GLU A 18 -6.53 6.42 1.87
CA GLU A 18 -7.27 7.64 2.17
C GLU A 18 -6.40 8.90 2.04
N VAL A 19 -5.18 8.87 2.59
CA VAL A 19 -4.25 10.00 2.51
C VAL A 19 -3.95 10.36 1.05
N LEU A 20 -3.61 9.38 0.21
CA LEU A 20 -3.29 9.62 -1.20
C LEU A 20 -4.49 10.19 -1.97
N TYR A 21 -5.71 9.73 -1.70
CA TYR A 21 -6.91 10.36 -2.27
C TYR A 21 -7.12 11.79 -1.77
N ARG A 22 -6.88 12.08 -0.48
CA ARG A 22 -7.08 13.42 0.09
C ARG A 22 -6.10 14.45 -0.46
N ILE A 23 -4.89 14.03 -0.81
CA ILE A 23 -3.86 14.92 -1.38
C ILE A 23 -3.86 14.95 -2.92
N GLY A 24 -4.82 14.28 -3.57
CA GLY A 24 -4.95 14.30 -5.03
C GLY A 24 -3.99 13.36 -5.78
N GLU A 25 -3.39 12.40 -5.09
CA GLU A 25 -2.36 11.48 -5.61
C GLU A 25 -2.89 10.05 -5.82
N GLN A 26 -4.21 9.87 -5.83
CA GLN A 26 -4.86 8.56 -6.02
C GLN A 26 -4.47 7.85 -7.30
N ASP A 27 -4.05 8.56 -8.35
CA ASP A 27 -3.70 7.99 -9.64
C ASP A 27 -2.43 7.12 -9.58
N ARG A 28 -1.57 7.38 -8.59
CA ARG A 28 -0.39 6.56 -8.29
C ARG A 28 -0.72 5.23 -7.63
N ILE A 29 -1.94 5.07 -7.09
CA ILE A 29 -2.34 3.82 -6.43
C ILE A 29 -2.62 2.76 -7.50
N VAL A 30 -1.85 1.68 -7.46
CA VAL A 30 -2.00 0.53 -8.36
C VAL A 30 -2.65 -0.67 -7.68
N GLY A 31 -2.72 -0.69 -6.34
CA GLY A 31 -3.39 -1.73 -5.58
C GLY A 31 -3.69 -1.31 -4.15
N ILE A 32 -4.76 -1.87 -3.58
CA ILE A 32 -5.26 -1.54 -2.24
C ILE A 32 -5.52 -2.79 -1.40
N SER A 33 -5.70 -2.59 -0.10
CA SER A 33 -6.21 -3.59 0.82
C SER A 33 -7.66 -3.97 0.51
N GLY A 34 -8.00 -5.23 0.77
CA GLY A 34 -9.38 -5.69 0.77
C GLY A 34 -10.24 -5.02 1.85
N PHE A 35 -9.62 -4.40 2.86
CA PHE A 35 -10.29 -3.71 3.96
C PHE A 35 -10.48 -2.21 3.73
N THR A 36 -9.91 -1.63 2.67
CA THR A 36 -10.10 -0.22 2.35
C THR A 36 -11.58 0.05 2.06
N VAL A 37 -12.25 0.84 2.89
CA VAL A 37 -13.62 1.34 2.69
C VAL A 37 -13.68 2.85 2.50
N ARG A 38 -12.60 3.58 2.81
CA ARG A 38 -12.46 5.02 2.62
C ARG A 38 -11.30 5.39 1.66
N PRO A 39 -11.55 6.28 0.69
CA PRO A 39 -12.87 6.74 0.28
C PRO A 39 -13.63 5.62 -0.49
N PRO A 40 -14.98 5.60 -0.51
CA PRO A 40 -15.75 4.49 -1.08
C PRO A 40 -15.44 4.18 -2.56
N GLN A 41 -15.01 5.18 -3.34
CA GLN A 41 -14.63 5.01 -4.74
C GLN A 41 -13.37 4.17 -4.94
N ALA A 42 -12.44 4.17 -3.98
CA ALA A 42 -11.17 3.42 -4.09
C ALA A 42 -11.41 1.92 -4.33
N ARG A 43 -12.44 1.35 -3.70
CA ARG A 43 -12.82 -0.08 -3.87
C ARG A 43 -13.27 -0.44 -5.27
N ARG A 44 -13.82 0.54 -6.01
CA ARG A 44 -14.33 0.39 -7.37
C ARG A 44 -13.21 0.63 -8.39
N GLU A 45 -12.35 1.59 -8.11
CA GLU A 45 -11.29 2.05 -9.02
C GLU A 45 -10.04 1.17 -8.96
N LYS A 46 -9.73 0.56 -7.81
CA LYS A 46 -8.43 -0.07 -7.56
C LYS A 46 -8.56 -1.59 -7.30
N PRO A 47 -7.59 -2.40 -7.77
CA PRO A 47 -7.59 -3.83 -7.50
C PRO A 47 -7.22 -4.10 -6.04
N LYS A 48 -7.83 -5.15 -5.46
CA LYS A 48 -7.61 -5.57 -4.07
C LYS A 48 -6.53 -6.66 -4.06
N VAL A 49 -5.40 -6.42 -3.42
CA VAL A 49 -4.21 -7.29 -3.51
C VAL A 49 -3.72 -7.86 -2.18
N SER A 50 -4.21 -7.33 -1.06
CA SER A 50 -3.92 -7.84 0.28
C SER A 50 -5.19 -7.99 1.14
N ALA A 51 -5.10 -8.86 2.13
CA ALA A 51 -5.88 -8.83 3.35
C ALA A 51 -5.00 -8.27 4.48
N PHE A 52 -5.52 -8.22 5.71
CA PHE A 52 -4.80 -7.58 6.83
C PHE A 52 -3.53 -8.35 7.25
N THR A 53 -3.61 -9.69 7.30
CA THR A 53 -2.53 -10.59 7.73
C THR A 53 -1.92 -11.42 6.60
N SER A 54 -2.44 -11.30 5.38
CA SER A 54 -1.93 -12.05 4.23
C SER A 54 -1.95 -11.18 2.98
N ALA A 55 -0.91 -11.32 2.16
CA ALA A 55 -0.82 -10.64 0.87
C ALA A 55 -0.54 -11.67 -0.23
N ARG A 56 -1.10 -11.43 -1.41
CA ARG A 56 -0.75 -12.23 -2.59
C ARG A 56 0.45 -11.58 -3.27
N ILE A 57 1.65 -11.94 -2.83
CA ILE A 57 2.91 -11.31 -3.28
C ILE A 57 2.99 -11.29 -4.81
N ASP A 58 2.68 -12.39 -5.49
CA ASP A 58 2.69 -12.45 -6.96
C ASP A 58 1.73 -11.43 -7.60
N LYS A 59 0.55 -11.21 -7.01
CA LYS A 59 -0.39 -10.19 -7.50
C LYS A 59 0.13 -8.78 -7.27
N ILE A 60 0.80 -8.55 -6.15
CA ILE A 60 1.45 -7.26 -5.88
C ILE A 60 2.56 -7.03 -6.91
N MET A 61 3.45 -8.00 -7.12
CA MET A 61 4.56 -7.90 -8.08
C MET A 61 4.07 -7.73 -9.53
N ALA A 62 2.96 -8.36 -9.91
CA ALA A 62 2.35 -8.17 -11.22
C ALA A 62 1.91 -6.73 -11.50
N LEU A 63 1.61 -5.95 -10.44
CA LEU A 63 1.33 -4.53 -10.55
C LEU A 63 2.60 -3.68 -10.70
N LYS A 64 3.80 -4.27 -10.64
CA LYS A 64 5.09 -3.57 -10.75
C LYS A 64 5.16 -2.33 -9.85
N PRO A 65 4.90 -2.46 -8.53
CA PRO A 65 4.97 -1.33 -7.62
C PRO A 65 6.41 -0.85 -7.48
N ASP A 66 6.57 0.46 -7.31
CA ASP A 66 7.83 1.09 -6.93
C ASP A 66 7.84 1.52 -5.45
N LEU A 67 6.69 1.47 -4.78
CA LEU A 67 6.56 1.63 -3.33
C LEU A 67 5.37 0.81 -2.80
N VAL A 68 5.56 0.20 -1.63
CA VAL A 68 4.47 -0.36 -0.83
C VAL A 68 4.38 0.35 0.50
N ILE A 69 3.17 0.78 0.88
CA ILE A 69 2.89 1.44 2.15
C ILE A 69 1.99 0.56 3.00
N GLY A 70 2.40 0.28 4.23
CA GLY A 70 1.62 -0.46 5.22
C GLY A 70 1.65 0.16 6.60
N PHE A 71 0.87 -0.44 7.49
CA PHE A 71 0.74 -0.04 8.88
C PHE A 71 0.64 -1.29 9.77
N SER A 72 1.19 -1.20 10.97
CA SER A 72 1.24 -2.24 12.00
C SER A 72 2.36 -3.26 11.81
N ASP A 73 2.97 -3.65 12.93
CA ASP A 73 3.89 -4.78 13.05
C ASP A 73 3.28 -6.11 12.59
N ILE A 74 1.95 -6.24 12.61
CA ILE A 74 1.24 -7.41 12.09
C ILE A 74 1.55 -7.65 10.59
N GLN A 75 1.98 -6.63 9.84
CA GLN A 75 2.35 -6.74 8.43
C GLN A 75 3.84 -7.02 8.20
N ALA A 76 4.64 -7.29 9.25
CA ALA A 76 6.09 -7.46 9.15
C ALA A 76 6.52 -8.59 8.19
N ASP A 77 5.82 -9.73 8.19
CA ASP A 77 6.13 -10.84 7.27
C ASP A 77 5.85 -10.46 5.81
N ILE A 78 4.75 -9.74 5.54
CA ILE A 78 4.43 -9.21 4.21
C ILE A 78 5.52 -8.25 3.75
N ALA A 79 5.93 -7.32 4.63
CA ALA A 79 6.99 -6.35 4.34
C ALA A 79 8.32 -7.05 4.04
N ARG A 80 8.73 -8.02 4.87
CA ARG A 80 9.93 -8.83 4.64
C ARG A 80 9.93 -9.47 3.25
N ASP A 81 8.82 -10.10 2.88
CA ASP A 81 8.73 -10.85 1.64
C ASP A 81 8.75 -9.93 0.41
N LEU A 82 8.14 -8.73 0.50
CA LEU A 82 8.21 -7.70 -0.54
C LEU A 82 9.62 -7.08 -0.67
N ILE A 83 10.30 -6.83 0.44
CA ILE A 83 11.69 -6.34 0.45
C ILE A 83 12.60 -7.39 -0.20
N ARG A 84 12.43 -8.67 0.13
CA ARG A 84 13.17 -9.77 -0.52
C ARG A 84 12.90 -9.87 -2.02
N ALA A 85 11.72 -9.45 -2.47
CA ALA A 85 11.37 -9.35 -3.88
C ALA A 85 11.89 -8.07 -4.56
N GLY A 86 12.64 -7.22 -3.85
CA GLY A 86 13.29 -6.02 -4.39
C GLY A 86 12.39 -4.79 -4.46
N VAL A 87 11.29 -4.76 -3.69
CA VAL A 87 10.38 -3.61 -3.65
C VAL A 87 10.71 -2.73 -2.44
N GLU A 88 10.68 -1.41 -2.63
CA GLU A 88 10.76 -0.44 -1.52
C GLU A 88 9.49 -0.52 -0.67
N VAL A 89 9.64 -0.63 0.65
CA VAL A 89 8.51 -0.77 1.58
C VAL A 89 8.63 0.21 2.74
N TRP A 90 7.58 0.99 2.97
CA TRP A 90 7.41 1.80 4.17
C TRP A 90 6.32 1.20 5.08
N ILE A 91 6.69 0.81 6.30
CA ILE A 91 5.76 0.38 7.35
C ILE A 91 5.81 1.38 8.48
N SER A 92 4.64 1.90 8.88
CA SER A 92 4.48 2.69 10.09
C SER A 92 3.88 1.83 11.22
N ASN A 93 4.23 2.13 12.47
CA ASN A 93 3.75 1.37 13.64
C ASN A 93 3.56 2.28 14.87
N HIS A 94 3.04 3.48 14.65
CA HIS A 94 2.73 4.40 15.75
C HIS A 94 1.56 3.87 16.57
N ARG A 95 1.64 4.00 17.90
CA ARG A 95 0.58 3.59 18.84
C ARG A 95 -0.16 4.78 19.46
N SER A 96 0.44 5.96 19.37
CA SER A 96 -0.11 7.24 19.82
C SER A 96 0.23 8.33 18.80
N VAL A 97 -0.52 9.43 18.84
CA VAL A 97 -0.18 10.68 18.15
C VAL A 97 0.85 11.52 18.91
N GLU A 98 1.06 11.22 20.20
CA GLU A 98 2.01 11.91 21.07
C GLU A 98 3.44 11.37 20.98
N GLY A 99 3.62 10.15 20.42
CA GLY A 99 4.86 9.38 20.44
C GLY A 99 4.72 8.13 21.31
#